data_AF-A0A2E3Y7H4-F1
#
_entry.id   AF-A0A2E3Y7H4-F1
#
_cell.length_a   1.000
_cell.length_b   1.000
_cell.length_c   1.000
_cell.angle_alpha   90.00
_cell.angle_beta   90.00
_cell.angle_gamma   90.00
#
_symmetry.space_group_name_H-M   'P 1'
#
loop_
_entity.id
_entity.type
_entity.pdbx_description
1 polymer ?
#
loop_
_entity_poly.entity_id
_entity_poly.type
_entity_poly.pdbx_seq_one_letter_code
_entity_poly.pdbx_strand_id
1 'polypeptide(L)'
;MGIALVGGIELLKEGTYDLVSCDMMIPDIDGENVYRAWCSGSSRDAMFVIITGGAFTNKAQDFIDQSAVAVCYRPMNVPVLRDLVDQALRQCAGADAYSRKH
;
A
#
# COMPACT_ATOMS: atom_id res chain seq x y z
N MET A 1 -4.80 5.94 -13.63
CA MET A 1 -4.00 6.72 -12.69
C MET A 1 -4.88 7.10 -11.53
N GLY A 2 -4.66 6.50 -10.36
CA GLY A 2 -5.54 6.62 -9.20
C GLY A 2 -4.80 6.24 -7.92
N ILE A 3 -4.97 7.07 -6.89
CA ILE A 3 -4.48 6.80 -5.54
C ILE A 3 -5.69 6.37 -4.72
N ALA A 4 -5.61 5.21 -4.06
CA ALA A 4 -6.63 4.78 -3.11
C ALA A 4 -6.13 4.85 -1.67
N LEU A 5 -6.95 5.48 -0.82
CA LEU A 5 -6.88 5.29 0.63
C LEU A 5 -7.85 4.18 0.99
N VAL A 6 -7.32 3.03 1.41
CA VAL A 6 -8.10 1.84 1.63
C VAL A 6 -8.34 1.65 3.11
N GLY A 7 -9.58 1.90 3.53
CA GLY A 7 -10.11 1.53 4.85
C GLY A 7 -10.76 0.14 4.86
N GLY A 8 -10.43 -0.76 3.93
CA GLY A 8 -11.02 -2.11 3.86
C GLY A 8 -10.89 -2.77 2.48
N ILE A 9 -10.90 -4.10 2.44
CA ILE A 9 -10.59 -4.91 1.25
C ILE A 9 -11.49 -4.59 0.04
N GLU A 10 -12.72 -4.13 0.26
CA GLU A 10 -13.71 -3.89 -0.80
C GLU A 10 -13.25 -2.89 -1.87
N LEU A 11 -12.46 -1.87 -1.48
CA LEU A 11 -11.94 -0.87 -2.42
C LEU A 11 -10.85 -1.40 -3.35
N LEU A 12 -10.22 -2.54 -3.02
CA LEU A 12 -9.22 -3.18 -3.89
C LEU A 12 -9.85 -3.88 -5.10
N LYS A 13 -11.18 -4.07 -5.12
CA LYS A 13 -11.90 -4.79 -6.18
C LYS A 13 -12.34 -3.89 -7.33
N GLU A 14 -12.36 -2.58 -7.13
CA GLU A 14 -12.85 -1.61 -8.11
C GLU A 14 -11.69 -0.74 -8.59
N GLY A 15 -11.28 -0.88 -9.85
CA GLY A 15 -10.29 0.00 -10.50
C GLY A 15 -8.83 -0.47 -10.51
N THR A 16 -8.00 0.26 -11.26
CA THR A 16 -6.53 0.11 -11.26
C THR A 16 -5.90 1.24 -10.46
N TYR A 17 -4.94 0.89 -9.62
CA TYR A 17 -4.27 1.83 -8.71
C TYR A 17 -2.78 1.83 -8.94
N ASP A 18 -2.16 3.00 -8.80
CA ASP A 18 -0.70 3.13 -8.82
C ASP A 18 -0.14 3.00 -7.39
N LEU A 19 -0.92 3.43 -6.40
CA LEU A 19 -0.58 3.40 -4.98
C LEU A 19 -1.82 3.06 -4.15
N VAL A 20 -1.66 2.08 -3.26
CA VAL A 20 -2.61 1.71 -2.22
C VAL A 20 -2.00 2.05 -0.87
N SER A 21 -2.76 2.73 -0.02
CA SER A 21 -2.37 2.98 1.37
C SER A 21 -3.39 2.44 2.37
N CYS A 22 -2.90 1.89 3.48
CA CYS A 22 -3.74 1.36 4.57
C CYS A 22 -3.12 1.72 5.93
N ASP A 23 -3.93 1.98 6.95
CA ASP A 23 -3.41 2.10 8.32
C ASP A 23 -3.22 0.70 8.91
N MET A 24 -2.21 0.53 9.76
CA MET A 24 -2.00 -0.72 10.49
C MET A 24 -3.04 -0.91 11.59
N MET A 25 -3.49 0.19 12.19
CA MET A 25 -4.34 0.18 13.38
C MET A 25 -5.55 1.09 13.15
N ILE A 26 -6.61 0.53 12.57
CA ILE A 26 -7.95 1.14 12.50
C ILE A 26 -8.94 0.20 13.23
N PRO A 27 -9.93 0.72 13.98
CA PRO A 27 -10.98 -0.12 14.55
C PRO A 27 -11.63 -0.99 13.46
N ASP A 28 -11.80 -2.28 13.76
CA ASP A 28 -12.47 -3.28 12.90
C ASP A 28 -11.76 -3.64 11.59
N ILE A 29 -10.60 -3.05 11.28
CA ILE A 29 -9.81 -3.34 10.07
C ILE A 29 -8.39 -3.75 10.46
N ASP A 30 -8.03 -4.99 10.16
CA ASP A 30 -6.67 -5.50 10.33
C ASP A 30 -5.84 -5.19 9.06
N GLY A 31 -4.98 -4.17 9.14
CA GLY A 31 -4.13 -3.76 8.02
C GLY A 31 -3.24 -4.88 7.46
N GLU A 32 -2.89 -5.85 8.31
CA GLU A 32 -2.20 -7.08 7.94
C GLU A 32 -3.00 -7.92 6.94
N ASN A 33 -4.30 -8.07 7.20
CA ASN A 33 -5.21 -8.81 6.33
C ASN A 33 -5.46 -8.08 5.02
N VAL A 34 -5.52 -6.74 5.04
CA VAL A 34 -5.61 -5.93 3.81
C VAL A 34 -4.35 -6.12 2.96
N TYR A 35 -3.16 -6.07 3.56
CA TYR A 35 -1.90 -6.32 2.84
C TYR A 35 -1.85 -7.73 2.23
N ARG A 36 -2.25 -8.76 2.99
CA ARG A 36 -2.32 -10.13 2.49
C ARG A 36 -3.31 -10.28 1.33
N ALA A 37 -4.48 -9.66 1.43
CA ALA A 37 -5.48 -9.67 0.37
C ALA A 37 -4.98 -8.95 -0.88
N TRP A 38 -4.21 -7.86 -0.71
CA TRP A 38 -3.55 -7.18 -1.83
C TRP A 38 -2.49 -8.09 -2.49
N CYS A 39 -1.64 -8.77 -1.72
CA CYS A 39 -0.62 -9.68 -2.25
C CYS A 39 -1.21 -10.85 -3.06
N SER A 40 -2.38 -11.35 -2.66
CA SER A 40 -3.06 -12.46 -3.34
C SER A 40 -3.93 -12.01 -4.52
N GLY A 41 -4.24 -10.71 -4.62
CA GLY A 41 -5.07 -10.13 -5.67
C GLY A 41 -4.37 -9.95 -7.02
N SER A 42 -5.15 -9.50 -8.00
CA SER A 42 -4.71 -9.21 -9.37
C SER A 42 -4.02 -7.84 -9.52
N SER A 43 -4.15 -6.94 -8.55
CA SER A 43 -3.64 -5.56 -8.60
C SER A 43 -2.16 -5.45 -8.18
N ARG A 44 -1.32 -6.37 -8.68
CA ARG A 44 0.11 -6.49 -8.31
C ARG A 44 0.97 -5.33 -8.80
N ASP A 45 0.48 -4.54 -9.75
CA ASP A 45 1.23 -3.42 -10.31
C ASP A 45 1.14 -2.15 -9.45
N ALA A 46 0.25 -2.13 -8.46
CA ALA A 46 0.13 -1.02 -7.52
C ALA A 46 1.21 -1.13 -6.43
N MET A 47 1.83 -0.02 -6.03
CA MET A 47 2.64 -0.02 -4.81
C MET A 47 1.73 -0.05 -3.57
N PHE A 48 2.03 -0.87 -2.57
CA PHE A 48 1.30 -0.89 -1.28
C PHE A 48 2.14 -0.28 -0.16
N VAL A 49 1.57 0.65 0.59
CA VAL A 49 2.22 1.28 1.75
C VAL A 49 1.32 1.29 2.97
N ILE A 50 1.85 0.91 4.12
CA ILE A 50 1.20 1.11 5.40
C ILE A 50 1.50 2.53 5.88
N ILE A 51 0.46 3.32 6.12
CA ILE A 51 0.59 4.67 6.70
C ILE A 51 -0.04 4.64 8.08
N THR A 52 0.77 4.59 9.14
CA THR A 52 0.27 4.35 10.50
C THR A 52 0.86 5.29 11.56
N GLY A 53 0.11 5.55 12.63
CA GLY A 53 0.61 6.26 13.82
C GLY A 53 1.49 5.38 14.73
N GLY A 54 1.50 4.07 14.50
CA GLY A 54 2.32 3.12 15.25
C GLY A 54 1.73 1.71 15.23
N ALA A 55 2.59 0.72 15.47
CA ALA A 55 2.18 -0.66 15.68
C ALA A 55 2.08 -0.93 17.19
N PHE A 56 0.92 -0.61 17.77
CA PHE A 56 0.74 -0.62 19.24
C PHE A 56 0.51 -2.01 19.84
N THR A 57 0.71 -3.08 19.06
CA THR A 57 0.63 -4.47 19.53
C THR A 57 1.85 -5.24 19.03
N ASN A 58 2.31 -6.25 19.80
CA ASN A 58 3.42 -7.10 19.39
C ASN A 58 3.15 -7.75 18.03
N LYS A 59 1.93 -8.24 17.81
CA LYS A 59 1.50 -8.81 16.52
C LYS A 59 1.72 -7.84 15.37
N ALA A 60 1.29 -6.58 15.53
CA ALA A 60 1.42 -5.58 14.48
C ALA A 60 2.89 -5.20 14.21
N GLN A 61 3.70 -5.13 15.27
CA GLN A 61 5.13 -4.82 15.14
C GLN A 61 5.88 -5.99 14.48
N ASP A 62 5.62 -7.22 14.94
CA ASP A 62 6.18 -8.45 14.38
C ASP A 62 5.86 -8.56 12.88
N PHE A 63 4.64 -8.22 12.48
CA PHE A 63 4.26 -8.23 11.07
C PHE A 63 5.04 -7.19 10.25
N ILE A 64 5.17 -5.96 10.74
CA ILE A 64 5.97 -4.92 10.05
C ILE A 64 7.42 -5.39 9.91
N ASP A 65 8.00 -5.96 10.98
CA ASP A 65 9.40 -6.36 11.00
C ASP A 65 9.70 -7.58 10.12
N GLN A 66 8.73 -8.49 9.97
CA GLN A 66 8.90 -9.74 9.23
C GLN A 66 8.41 -9.68 7.77
N SER A 67 7.62 -8.68 7.41
CA SER A 67 7.10 -8.52 6.06
C SER A 67 7.95 -7.59 5.21
N ALA A 68 7.80 -7.67 3.89
CA ALA A 68 8.45 -6.77 2.93
C ALA A 68 7.62 -5.49 2.66
N VAL A 69 6.62 -5.19 3.50
CA VAL A 69 5.69 -4.08 3.26
C VAL A 69 6.40 -2.74 3.46
N ALA A 70 6.12 -1.77 2.59
CA ALA A 70 6.58 -0.40 2.81
C ALA A 70 5.77 0.22 3.95
N VAL A 71 6.44 0.91 4.89
CA VAL A 71 5.79 1.57 6.03
C VAL A 71 6.18 3.04 6.10
N CYS A 72 5.19 3.90 6.32
CA CYS A 72 5.34 5.33 6.57
C CYS A 72 4.68 5.68 7.91
N TYR A 73 5.47 6.15 8.87
CA TYR A 73 4.96 6.53 10.19
C TYR A 73 4.42 7.96 10.20
N ARG A 74 3.31 8.17 10.92
CA ARG A 74 2.76 9.50 11.21
C ARG A 74 3.49 10.11 12.42
N PRO A 75 3.66 11.45 12.47
CA PRO A 75 3.31 12.42 11.42
C PRO A 75 4.20 12.26 10.19
N MET A 76 3.59 12.18 9.01
CA MET A 76 4.33 11.95 7.78
C MET A 76 5.10 13.20 7.36
N ASN A 77 6.35 13.01 6.97
CA ASN A 77 7.13 14.03 6.31
C ASN A 77 6.64 14.16 4.85
N VAL A 78 6.12 15.33 4.47
CA VAL A 78 5.52 15.57 3.14
C VAL A 78 6.48 15.21 1.99
N PRO A 79 7.76 15.59 2.02
CA PRO A 79 8.78 15.06 1.13
C PRO A 79 8.79 13.53 0.97
N VAL A 80 8.71 12.77 2.06
CA VAL A 80 8.72 11.29 2.02
C VAL A 80 7.46 10.76 1.34
N LEU A 81 6.30 11.35 1.63
CA LEU A 81 5.05 10.97 0.97
C LEU A 81 5.09 11.26 -0.53
N ARG A 82 5.64 12.41 -0.93
CA ARG A 82 5.82 12.75 -2.35
C ARG A 82 6.75 11.75 -3.03
N ASP A 83 7.87 11.42 -2.42
CA ASP A 83 8.84 10.49 -3.01
C ASP A 83 8.24 9.08 -3.18
N LEU A 84 7.39 8.63 -2.26
CA LEU A 84 6.61 7.39 -2.39
C LEU A 84 5.61 7.46 -3.57
N VAL A 85 4.89 8.56 -3.73
CA VAL A 85 3.95 8.75 -4.85
C VAL A 85 4.72 8.78 -6.18
N ASP A 86 5.83 9.50 -6.25
CA ASP A 86 6.68 9.55 -7.44
C ASP A 86 7.25 8.18 -7.80
N GLN A 87 7.61 7.37 -6.81
CA GLN A 87 8.07 6.00 -7.01
C GLN A 87 6.95 5.11 -7.60
N ALA A 88 5.75 5.17 -7.03
CA ALA A 88 4.59 4.44 -7.52
C ALA A 88 4.29 4.77 -9.00
N LEU A 89 4.23 6.06 -9.34
CA LEU A 89 3.94 6.50 -10.70
C LEU A 89 5.01 6.04 -11.72
N ARG A 90 6.29 5.98 -11.30
CA ARG A 90 7.37 5.46 -12.15
C ARG A 90 7.28 3.95 -12.38
N GLN A 91 6.86 3.19 -11.36
CA GLN A 91 6.69 1.73 -11.48
C GLN A 91 5.56 1.39 -12.46
N CYS A 92 4.43 2.08 -12.38
CA CYS A 92 3.32 1.89 -13.31
C CYS A 92 3.68 2.31 -14.75
N ALA A 93 4.36 3.45 -14.93
CA ALA A 93 4.84 3.85 -16.25
C ALA A 93 5.79 2.81 -16.89
N GLY A 94 6.60 2.14 -16.07
CA GLY A 94 7.46 1.03 -16.51
C GLY A 94 6.67 -0.23 -16.87
N ALA A 95 5.65 -0.59 -16.08
CA ALA A 95 4.77 -1.72 -16.34
C ALA A 95 3.93 -1.52 -17.62
N ASP A 96 3.39 -0.31 -17.84
CA ASP A 96 2.64 0.06 -19.05
C ASP A 96 3.50 0.02 -20.33
N ALA A 97 4.80 0.28 -20.20
CA ALA A 97 5.74 0.19 -21.30
C ALA A 97 6.11 -1.26 -21.64
N TYR A 98 6.07 -2.16 -20.65
CA TYR A 98 6.26 -3.60 -20.83
C TYR A 98 5.01 -4.27 -21.43
N SER A 99 3.81 -3.92 -20.94
CA SER A 99 2.55 -4.50 -21.42
C SER A 99 2.18 -4.11 -22.86
N ARG A 100 2.72 -3.02 -23.41
CA ARG A 100 2.50 -2.60 -24.81
C ARG A 100 3.46 -3.21 -25.83
N LYS A 101 4.43 -4.02 -25.39
CA LYS A 101 5.40 -4.68 -26.28
C LYS A 101 5.01 -6.10 -26.71
N HIS A 102 3.83 -6.59 -26.32
CA HIS A 102 3.31 -7.90 -26.71
C HIS A 102 1.87 -7.81 -27.20
#